data_AF-A0A1W9ZE29-F1
#
_entry.id   AF-A0A1W9ZE29-F1
#
_cell.length_a   1.000
_cell.length_b   1.000
_cell.length_c   1.000
_cell.angle_alpha   90.00
_cell.angle_beta   90.00
_cell.angle_gamma   90.00
#
_symmetry.space_group_name_H-M   'P 1'
#
loop_
_entity.id
_entity.type
_entity.pdbx_description
1 polymer ?
#
loop_
_entity_poly.entity_id
_entity_poly.type
_entity_poly.pdbx_seq_one_letter_code
_entity_poly.pdbx_strand_id
1 'polypeptide(L)'
;MRTVRLVGVVLTILMTGLLLANPAGAQPAQKLTEHITDNTAVLTDAGRAAVTSAIDRLYRNRHIQLWVVYVDNFSKFKPDNWAEGTRRASAMGDHDALLAIATKTTSANLYTFTVLPNVSGLTADELNSLRSTKIEPAVNGKDWSGAAVAAADGLNKADGSSSKQIWPLIAIAVVVVLLLVLAFVLYRARRRRRAAPVHIDGRDQALSTAEARLRQITDYVAKHRKAVGVEAQTRFEQAKRHLAAAHSNEATNAPEAIAHANAASTLAAQAQTLANADVLAAHRARGR
;
A
#
# COMPACT_ATOMS: atom_id res chain seq x y z
N MET A 1 -58.56 79.78 -2.78
CA MET A 1 -58.10 79.27 -4.09
C MET A 1 -56.71 78.67 -3.92
N ARG A 2 -56.56 77.40 -4.30
CA ARG A 2 -55.37 76.70 -4.83
C ARG A 2 -54.09 76.54 -3.97
N THR A 3 -53.90 75.28 -3.57
CA THR A 3 -52.67 74.46 -3.45
C THR A 3 -51.47 74.84 -4.35
N VAL A 4 -50.24 74.52 -3.92
CA VAL A 4 -49.14 73.70 -4.56
C VAL A 4 -47.89 73.80 -3.63
N ARG A 5 -47.30 72.78 -2.97
CA ARG A 5 -46.56 71.54 -3.32
C ARG A 5 -45.10 71.70 -3.86
N LEU A 6 -44.20 70.87 -3.29
CA LEU A 6 -42.94 70.28 -3.82
C LEU A 6 -41.64 71.10 -3.64
N VAL A 7 -40.62 70.67 -2.85
CA VAL A 7 -39.64 69.53 -2.94
C VAL A 7 -38.28 69.97 -3.53
N GLY A 8 -37.18 69.56 -2.86
CA GLY A 8 -35.78 69.50 -3.35
C GLY A 8 -34.81 70.30 -2.47
N VAL A 9 -34.04 69.74 -1.52
CA VAL A 9 -32.89 68.80 -1.62
C VAL A 9 -31.84 69.36 -2.59
N VAL A 10 -30.63 69.75 -2.17
CA VAL A 10 -29.47 68.87 -1.92
C VAL A 10 -28.51 69.55 -0.92
N LEU A 11 -28.17 68.81 0.13
CA LEU A 11 -27.18 69.15 1.16
C LEU A 11 -25.88 68.41 0.84
N THR A 12 -24.80 69.16 0.62
CA THR A 12 -23.40 68.71 0.67
C THR A 12 -23.07 68.18 2.06
N ILE A 13 -22.34 67.07 2.21
CA ILE A 13 -21.40 66.83 3.33
C ILE A 13 -20.46 65.64 3.01
N LEU A 14 -19.16 65.93 3.13
CA LEU A 14 -18.04 65.02 3.39
C LEU A 14 -18.42 63.86 4.33
N MET A 15 -18.21 62.61 3.92
CA MET A 15 -18.13 61.50 4.88
C MET A 15 -16.74 60.90 4.85
N THR A 16 -15.91 61.42 5.75
CA THR A 16 -14.69 60.84 6.28
C THR A 16 -14.96 59.37 6.61
N GLY A 17 -14.19 58.45 6.01
CA GLY A 17 -14.28 57.02 6.27
C GLY A 17 -13.92 56.71 7.73
N LEU A 18 -14.94 56.72 8.58
CA LEU A 18 -14.87 56.21 9.93
C LEU A 18 -14.79 54.68 9.81
N LEU A 19 -13.57 54.14 9.90
CA LEU A 19 -13.35 52.73 10.24
C LEU A 19 -13.97 52.51 11.62
N LEU A 20 -15.28 52.22 11.64
CA LEU A 20 -15.91 51.59 12.78
C LEU A 20 -15.20 50.26 12.96
N ALA A 21 -14.25 50.23 13.89
CA ALA A 21 -13.80 49.00 14.49
C ALA A 21 -15.07 48.36 15.09
N ASN A 22 -15.63 47.37 14.39
CA ASN A 22 -16.66 46.53 14.98
C ASN A 22 -16.09 46.04 16.32
N PRO A 23 -16.73 46.33 17.46
CA PRO A 23 -16.31 45.72 18.70
C PRO A 23 -16.39 44.22 18.49
N ALA A 24 -15.41 43.48 19.02
CA ALA A 24 -15.32 42.03 18.99
C ALA A 24 -16.48 41.39 19.80
N GLY A 25 -17.70 41.62 19.33
CA GLY A 25 -18.94 41.08 19.83
C GLY A 25 -19.23 39.82 19.06
N ALA A 26 -19.07 38.69 19.74
CA ALA A 26 -20.08 37.63 19.76
C ALA A 26 -21.11 37.69 18.61
N GLN A 27 -20.94 36.83 17.60
CA GLN A 27 -21.82 36.80 16.43
C GLN A 27 -23.08 35.94 16.72
N PRO A 28 -24.30 36.52 16.68
CA PRO A 28 -25.54 35.77 16.90
C PRO A 28 -25.80 34.76 15.77
N ALA A 29 -26.72 33.81 15.99
CA ALA A 29 -27.15 32.90 14.94
C ALA A 29 -27.62 33.70 13.70
N GLN A 30 -27.11 33.35 12.52
CA GLN A 30 -27.33 34.12 11.30
C GLN A 30 -28.17 33.34 10.31
N LYS A 31 -28.90 34.06 9.45
CA LYS A 31 -29.50 33.46 8.27
C LYS A 31 -28.44 33.37 7.18
N LEU A 32 -28.12 32.15 6.76
CA LEU A 32 -27.18 31.90 5.68
C LEU A 32 -27.92 31.99 4.34
N THR A 33 -27.38 32.77 3.43
CA THR A 33 -27.90 32.91 2.06
C THR A 33 -26.93 32.30 1.04
N GLU A 34 -25.67 32.08 1.45
CA GLU A 34 -24.61 31.49 0.64
C GLU A 34 -24.07 30.21 1.30
N HIS A 35 -23.64 29.25 0.49
CA HIS A 35 -23.09 27.97 0.97
C HIS A 35 -21.75 28.13 1.70
N ILE A 36 -21.00 29.20 1.42
CA ILE A 36 -19.75 29.53 2.10
C ILE A 36 -19.86 30.97 2.62
N THR A 37 -19.94 31.14 3.92
CA THR A 37 -19.93 32.45 4.57
C THR A 37 -18.63 32.62 5.35
N ASP A 38 -17.80 33.58 4.96
CA ASP A 38 -16.52 33.86 5.62
C ASP A 38 -16.52 35.28 6.20
N ASN A 39 -16.96 35.41 7.46
CA ASN A 39 -17.05 36.69 8.14
C ASN A 39 -15.71 37.13 8.74
N THR A 40 -14.74 36.23 8.78
CA THR A 40 -13.44 36.44 9.45
C THR A 40 -12.28 36.57 8.46
N ALA A 41 -12.59 36.50 7.16
CA ALA A 41 -11.65 36.61 6.05
C ALA A 41 -10.46 35.63 6.17
N VAL A 42 -10.75 34.41 6.64
CA VAL A 42 -9.71 33.39 6.85
C VAL A 42 -9.44 32.55 5.61
N LEU A 43 -10.34 32.55 4.62
CA LEU A 43 -10.15 31.81 3.40
C LEU A 43 -9.38 32.63 2.37
N THR A 44 -8.28 32.05 1.88
CA THR A 44 -7.64 32.49 0.63
C THR A 44 -8.52 32.14 -0.57
N ASP A 45 -8.30 32.78 -1.72
CA ASP A 45 -9.04 32.47 -2.95
C ASP A 45 -8.91 30.98 -3.35
N ALA A 46 -7.69 30.42 -3.20
CA ALA A 46 -7.43 29.01 -3.43
C ALA A 46 -8.18 28.11 -2.43
N GLY A 47 -8.20 28.49 -1.14
CA GLY A 47 -8.95 27.76 -0.12
C GLY A 47 -10.46 27.78 -0.38
N ARG A 48 -11.01 28.94 -0.76
CA ARG A 48 -12.42 29.10 -1.14
C ARG A 48 -12.78 28.24 -2.35
N ALA A 49 -11.94 28.21 -3.39
CA ALA A 49 -12.15 27.38 -4.56
C ALA A 49 -12.13 25.88 -4.22
N ALA A 50 -11.21 25.45 -3.35
CA ALA A 50 -11.14 24.06 -2.89
C ALA A 50 -12.39 23.63 -2.11
N VAL A 51 -12.85 24.47 -1.18
CA VAL A 51 -14.08 24.23 -0.40
C VAL A 51 -15.30 24.17 -1.32
N THR A 52 -15.42 25.13 -2.25
CA THR A 52 -16.52 25.17 -3.24
C THR A 52 -16.56 23.87 -4.06
N SER A 53 -15.41 23.45 -4.60
CA SER A 53 -15.31 22.21 -5.37
C SER A 53 -15.71 20.97 -4.56
N ALA A 54 -15.36 20.94 -3.27
CA ALA A 54 -15.70 19.83 -2.39
C ALA A 54 -17.21 19.78 -2.07
N ILE A 55 -17.82 20.93 -1.79
CA ILE A 55 -19.28 21.06 -1.60
C ILE A 55 -20.02 20.65 -2.88
N ASP A 56 -19.58 21.13 -4.05
CA ASP A 56 -20.20 20.80 -5.32
C ASP A 56 -20.14 19.29 -5.61
N ARG A 57 -19.02 18.63 -5.30
CA ARG A 57 -18.90 17.16 -5.42
C ARG A 57 -19.88 16.44 -4.51
N LEU A 58 -19.97 16.86 -3.26
CA LEU A 58 -20.89 16.29 -2.29
C LEU A 58 -22.34 16.41 -2.78
N TYR A 59 -22.72 17.58 -3.27
CA TYR A 59 -24.07 17.78 -3.81
C TYR A 59 -24.33 16.93 -5.06
N ARG A 60 -23.39 16.87 -6.00
CA ARG A 60 -23.55 16.05 -7.22
C ARG A 60 -23.70 14.56 -6.92
N ASN A 61 -22.96 14.06 -5.94
CA ASN A 61 -22.90 12.62 -5.66
C ASN A 61 -24.00 12.16 -4.71
N ARG A 62 -24.36 12.99 -3.73
CA ARG A 62 -25.21 12.60 -2.60
C ARG A 62 -26.45 13.47 -2.44
N HIS A 63 -26.57 14.54 -3.24
CA HIS A 63 -27.62 15.55 -3.10
C HIS A 63 -27.67 16.19 -1.70
N ILE A 64 -26.53 16.22 -0.99
CA ILE A 64 -26.38 16.85 0.32
C ILE A 64 -25.83 18.27 0.11
N GLN A 65 -26.49 19.26 0.71
CA GLN A 65 -26.01 20.64 0.70
C GLN A 65 -25.20 20.93 1.97
N LEU A 66 -23.89 21.12 1.83
CA LEU A 66 -23.04 21.51 2.96
C LEU A 66 -22.89 23.03 3.01
N TRP A 67 -23.33 23.60 4.13
CA TRP A 67 -23.18 24.99 4.49
C TRP A 67 -21.96 25.16 5.39
N VAL A 68 -21.03 26.02 5.00
CA VAL A 68 -19.78 26.28 5.74
C VAL A 68 -19.75 27.73 6.19
N VAL A 69 -19.55 27.94 7.49
CA VAL A 69 -19.50 29.28 8.09
C VAL A 69 -18.25 29.46 8.95
N TYR A 70 -17.51 30.51 8.68
CA TYR A 70 -16.39 30.96 9.51
C TYR A 70 -16.82 32.17 10.32
N VAL A 71 -16.83 32.01 11.65
CA VAL A 71 -17.23 33.03 12.62
C VAL A 71 -16.08 33.36 13.56
N ASP A 72 -16.09 34.54 14.16
CA ASP A 72 -15.07 34.91 15.14
C ASP A 72 -15.17 34.02 16.39
N ASN A 73 -16.38 33.88 16.93
CA ASN A 73 -16.72 33.01 18.06
C ASN A 73 -18.25 32.74 18.11
N PHE A 74 -18.66 31.76 18.91
CA PHE A 74 -20.08 31.37 19.10
C PHE A 74 -20.81 32.16 20.20
N SER A 75 -20.33 33.35 20.55
CA SER A 75 -20.90 34.18 21.62
C SER A 75 -20.93 33.44 22.96
N LYS A 76 -22.05 33.52 23.71
CA LYS A 76 -22.31 32.77 24.95
C LYS A 76 -22.96 31.40 24.71
N PHE A 77 -23.15 31.00 23.45
CA PHE A 77 -23.83 29.77 23.10
C PHE A 77 -22.82 28.64 22.94
N LYS A 78 -23.24 27.42 23.30
CA LYS A 78 -22.52 26.23 22.87
C LYS A 78 -22.55 26.16 21.33
N PRO A 79 -21.47 25.72 20.67
CA PRO A 79 -21.42 25.60 19.21
C PRO A 79 -22.65 24.89 18.62
N ASP A 80 -23.10 23.80 19.24
CA ASP A 80 -24.26 23.04 18.77
C ASP A 80 -25.59 23.81 18.89
N ASN A 81 -25.77 24.60 19.96
CA ASN A 81 -26.97 25.43 20.12
C ASN A 81 -26.99 26.57 19.10
N TRP A 82 -25.82 27.13 18.80
CA TRP A 82 -25.68 28.15 17.76
C TRP A 82 -26.00 27.55 16.37
N ALA A 83 -25.49 26.35 16.09
CA ALA A 83 -25.73 25.64 14.83
C ALA A 83 -27.23 25.42 14.59
N GLU A 84 -27.93 24.94 15.62
CA GLU A 84 -29.37 24.69 15.54
C GLU A 84 -30.19 25.97 15.33
N GLY A 85 -29.80 27.07 15.97
CA GLY A 85 -30.41 28.38 15.75
C GLY A 85 -30.22 28.87 14.30
N THR A 86 -29.00 28.76 13.79
CA THR A 86 -28.64 29.13 12.41
C THR A 86 -29.39 28.29 11.38
N ARG A 87 -29.49 26.98 11.62
CA ARG A 87 -30.23 26.04 10.77
C ARG A 87 -31.71 26.41 10.67
N ARG A 88 -32.35 26.70 11.81
CA ARG A 88 -33.75 27.15 11.87
C ARG A 88 -33.96 28.49 11.18
N ALA A 89 -33.08 29.46 11.41
CA ALA A 89 -33.16 30.78 10.78
C ALA A 89 -32.96 30.73 9.26
N SER A 90 -32.14 29.79 8.79
CA SER A 90 -31.83 29.56 7.38
C SER A 90 -32.83 28.65 6.66
N ALA A 91 -33.85 28.15 7.38
CA ALA A 91 -34.82 27.18 6.87
C ALA A 91 -34.16 25.97 6.18
N MET A 92 -33.03 25.51 6.72
CA MET A 92 -32.29 24.38 6.16
C MET A 92 -33.15 23.13 6.21
N GLY A 93 -33.18 22.44 5.07
CA GLY A 93 -33.98 21.26 4.86
C GLY A 93 -33.36 20.01 5.48
N ASP A 94 -34.09 18.92 5.32
CA ASP A 94 -33.66 17.61 5.80
C ASP A 94 -32.49 17.02 5.01
N HIS A 95 -31.93 17.70 4.01
CA HIS A 95 -30.74 17.22 3.25
C HIS A 95 -29.51 18.11 3.45
N ASP A 96 -29.57 19.00 4.44
CA ASP A 96 -28.56 20.03 4.63
C ASP A 96 -27.64 19.67 5.81
N ALA A 97 -26.35 19.94 5.63
CA ALA A 97 -25.32 19.82 6.66
C ALA A 97 -24.76 21.20 6.97
N LEU A 98 -24.44 21.46 8.24
CA LEU A 98 -23.82 22.71 8.68
C LEU A 98 -22.49 22.44 9.35
N LEU A 99 -21.44 23.08 8.84
CA LEU A 99 -20.13 23.19 9.48
C LEU A 99 -19.89 24.65 9.86
N ALA A 100 -19.74 24.92 11.15
CA ALA A 100 -19.33 26.24 11.63
C ALA A 100 -18.04 26.15 12.43
N ILE A 101 -17.10 27.04 12.12
CA ILE A 101 -15.75 27.06 12.69
C ILE A 101 -15.50 28.43 13.32
N ALA A 102 -15.14 28.45 14.60
CA ALA A 102 -14.70 29.67 15.28
C ALA A 102 -13.20 29.88 15.07
N THR A 103 -12.83 30.99 14.43
CA THR A 103 -11.44 31.25 14.03
C THR A 103 -10.67 32.10 15.04
N LYS A 104 -11.36 32.84 15.92
CA LYS A 104 -10.76 33.70 16.96
C LYS A 104 -11.19 33.26 18.36
N THR A 105 -10.78 32.06 18.76
CA THR A 105 -11.04 31.51 20.09
C THR A 105 -9.75 31.31 20.89
N THR A 106 -9.76 31.75 22.15
CA THR A 106 -8.64 31.59 23.10
C THR A 106 -8.74 30.26 23.86
N SER A 107 -9.94 29.68 23.94
CA SER A 107 -10.27 28.52 24.76
C SER A 107 -10.73 27.38 23.87
N ALA A 108 -9.78 26.56 23.42
CA ALA A 108 -9.98 25.40 22.55
C ALA A 108 -10.58 25.72 21.17
N ASN A 109 -10.26 24.88 20.19
CA ASN A 109 -10.74 24.99 18.83
C ASN A 109 -12.24 24.68 18.79
N LEU A 110 -13.06 25.73 18.87
CA LEU A 110 -14.51 25.62 18.87
C LEU A 110 -14.99 25.47 17.42
N TYR A 111 -15.61 24.34 17.13
CA TYR A 111 -16.34 24.12 15.90
C TYR A 111 -17.57 23.27 16.19
N THR A 112 -18.53 23.28 15.27
CA THR A 112 -19.69 22.40 15.30
C THR A 112 -19.92 21.86 13.90
N PHE A 113 -20.23 20.58 13.85
CA PHE A 113 -20.56 19.88 12.63
C PHE A 113 -21.84 19.11 12.85
N THR A 114 -22.92 19.65 12.27
CA THR A 114 -24.28 19.17 12.42
C THR A 114 -24.75 18.58 11.09
N VAL A 115 -25.16 17.32 11.14
CA VAL A 115 -25.70 16.58 10.01
C VAL A 115 -26.88 15.79 10.52
N LEU A 116 -28.03 15.86 9.83
CA LEU A 116 -29.18 15.07 10.24
C LEU A 116 -28.92 13.57 9.96
N PRO A 117 -29.38 12.66 10.82
CA PRO A 117 -29.11 11.22 10.69
C PRO A 117 -29.65 10.60 9.39
N ASN A 118 -30.71 11.19 8.83
CA ASN A 118 -31.40 10.67 7.65
C ASN A 118 -30.68 11.01 6.33
N VAL A 119 -29.60 11.79 6.39
CA VAL A 119 -28.99 12.47 5.23
C VAL A 119 -27.63 11.93 4.90
N SER A 120 -26.83 11.68 5.94
CA SER A 120 -25.43 11.37 5.79
C SER A 120 -25.20 9.99 5.18
N GLY A 121 -26.17 9.07 5.31
CA GLY A 121 -25.94 7.64 5.14
C GLY A 121 -24.79 7.11 6.03
N LEU A 122 -24.32 7.94 6.97
CA LEU A 122 -23.20 7.67 7.88
C LEU A 122 -23.78 7.30 9.23
N THR A 123 -23.24 6.24 9.81
CA THR A 123 -23.49 5.92 11.21
C THR A 123 -22.94 7.01 12.13
N ALA A 124 -23.49 7.13 13.34
CA ALA A 124 -22.99 8.06 14.35
C ALA A 124 -21.49 7.87 14.64
N ASP A 125 -21.01 6.62 14.57
CA ASP A 125 -19.61 6.25 14.75
C ASP A 125 -18.71 6.77 13.62
N GLU A 126 -19.16 6.67 12.36
CA GLU A 126 -18.41 7.18 11.21
C GLU A 126 -18.35 8.70 11.22
N LEU A 127 -19.46 9.35 11.59
CA LEU A 127 -19.50 10.79 11.77
C LEU A 127 -18.56 11.25 12.90
N ASN A 128 -18.53 10.53 14.02
CA ASN A 128 -17.61 10.82 15.13
C ASN A 128 -16.13 10.57 14.73
N SER A 129 -15.88 9.54 13.92
CA SER A 129 -14.53 9.25 13.41
C SER A 129 -14.06 10.31 12.41
N LEU A 130 -14.94 10.77 11.52
CA LEU A 130 -14.67 11.87 10.61
C LEU A 130 -14.31 13.14 11.39
N ARG A 131 -15.11 13.43 12.43
CA ARG A 131 -14.90 14.56 13.32
C ARG A 131 -13.53 14.51 13.99
N SER A 132 -13.20 13.42 14.69
CA SER A 132 -11.96 13.31 15.47
C SER A 132 -10.69 13.11 14.63
N THR A 133 -10.80 12.45 13.48
CA THR A 133 -9.61 12.06 12.68
C THR A 133 -9.30 13.04 11.56
N LYS A 134 -10.28 13.81 11.08
CA LYS A 134 -10.11 14.68 9.91
C LYS A 134 -10.39 16.14 10.22
N ILE A 135 -11.55 16.44 10.81
CA ILE A 135 -11.97 17.82 11.06
C ILE A 135 -11.17 18.41 12.23
N GLU A 136 -11.14 17.74 13.37
CA GLU A 136 -10.47 18.24 14.58
C GLU A 136 -8.97 18.52 14.37
N PRO A 137 -8.17 17.66 13.72
CA PRO A 137 -6.77 17.96 13.46
C PRO A 137 -6.57 19.15 12.51
N ALA A 138 -7.43 19.32 11.50
CA ALA A 138 -7.34 20.44 10.56
C ALA A 138 -7.68 21.77 11.26
N VAL A 139 -8.75 21.80 12.05
CA VAL A 139 -9.13 22.95 12.88
C VAL A 139 -8.01 23.25 13.90
N ASN A 140 -7.43 22.23 14.54
CA ASN A 140 -6.31 22.40 15.46
C ASN A 140 -5.05 22.94 14.78
N GLY A 141 -4.79 22.54 13.54
CA GLY A 141 -3.72 23.03 12.69
C GLY A 141 -3.96 24.42 12.11
N LYS A 142 -5.10 25.06 12.42
CA LYS A 142 -5.57 26.32 11.81
C LYS A 142 -5.78 26.24 10.29
N ASP A 143 -5.96 25.02 9.77
CA ASP A 143 -6.31 24.77 8.37
C ASP A 143 -7.84 24.78 8.22
N TRP A 144 -8.41 25.99 8.21
CA TRP A 144 -9.84 26.22 8.15
C TRP A 144 -10.46 25.76 6.82
N SER A 145 -9.73 25.91 5.72
CA SER A 145 -10.10 25.38 4.40
C SER A 145 -10.07 23.85 4.39
N GLY A 146 -9.01 23.25 4.92
CA GLY A 146 -8.86 21.80 4.99
C GLY A 146 -9.91 21.14 5.87
N ALA A 147 -10.34 21.79 6.96
CA ALA A 147 -11.44 21.32 7.79
C ALA A 147 -12.77 21.23 7.01
N ALA A 148 -13.09 22.24 6.20
CA ALA A 148 -14.30 22.25 5.39
C ALA A 148 -14.24 21.27 4.22
N VAL A 149 -13.10 21.16 3.55
CA VAL A 149 -12.89 20.13 2.51
C VAL A 149 -12.99 18.73 3.11
N ALA A 150 -12.39 18.49 4.28
CA ALA A 150 -12.44 17.22 4.97
C ALA A 150 -13.87 16.84 5.38
N ALA A 151 -14.68 17.81 5.83
CA ALA A 151 -16.09 17.57 6.13
C ALA A 151 -16.88 17.18 4.87
N ALA A 152 -16.71 17.93 3.77
CA ALA A 152 -17.38 17.64 2.51
C ALA A 152 -16.98 16.27 1.93
N ASP A 153 -15.68 15.97 1.88
CA ASP A 153 -15.17 14.70 1.38
C ASP A 153 -15.55 13.53 2.30
N GLY A 154 -15.62 13.75 3.61
CA GLY A 154 -16.06 12.75 4.58
C GLY A 154 -17.52 12.38 4.41
N LEU A 155 -18.40 13.36 4.18
CA LEU A 155 -19.80 13.13 3.84
C LEU A 155 -19.95 12.42 2.48
N ASN A 156 -19.07 12.72 1.53
CA ASN A 156 -19.10 12.12 0.20
C ASN A 156 -18.58 10.68 0.16
N LYS A 157 -17.67 10.29 1.07
CA LYS A 157 -17.08 8.94 1.13
C LYS A 157 -18.00 7.87 1.74
N ALA A 158 -19.19 8.24 2.19
CA ALA A 158 -20.13 7.35 2.85
C ALA A 158 -20.79 6.30 1.93
N ASP A 159 -20.35 6.16 0.67
CA ASP A 159 -20.60 4.98 -0.15
C ASP A 159 -19.35 4.11 -0.19
N GLY A 160 -19.41 2.98 0.51
CA GLY A 160 -18.57 1.81 0.20
C GLY A 160 -17.11 1.84 0.64
N SER A 161 -16.70 2.71 1.57
CA SER A 161 -15.38 2.59 2.20
C SER A 161 -15.44 2.88 3.70
N SER A 162 -16.29 2.15 4.41
CA SER A 162 -16.08 1.90 5.83
C SER A 162 -14.69 1.27 5.96
N SER A 163 -13.72 2.11 6.32
CA SER A 163 -12.36 1.74 6.71
C SER A 163 -12.36 1.07 8.08
N LYS A 164 -13.25 0.10 8.28
CA LYS A 164 -13.22 -0.91 9.33
C LYS A 164 -12.94 -2.22 8.60
N GLN A 165 -11.75 -2.79 8.85
CA GLN A 165 -11.40 -4.17 8.49
C GLN A 165 -10.86 -4.45 7.07
N ILE A 166 -9.92 -3.64 6.57
CA ILE A 166 -9.03 -4.04 5.45
C ILE A 166 -7.77 -4.77 5.98
N TRP A 167 -7.58 -4.90 7.29
CA TRP A 167 -6.49 -5.71 7.85
C TRP A 167 -6.50 -7.19 7.41
N PRO A 168 -7.65 -7.90 7.32
CA PRO A 168 -7.62 -9.26 6.78
C PRO A 168 -7.43 -9.29 5.26
N LEU A 169 -7.87 -8.28 4.50
CA LEU A 169 -7.67 -8.29 3.03
C LEU A 169 -6.28 -7.80 2.61
N ILE A 170 -5.62 -6.91 3.35
CA ILE A 170 -4.18 -6.63 3.17
C ILE A 170 -3.36 -7.80 3.71
N ALA A 171 -3.71 -8.43 4.82
CA ALA A 171 -3.02 -9.65 5.26
C ALA A 171 -3.20 -10.79 4.25
N ILE A 172 -4.40 -11.00 3.70
CA ILE A 172 -4.65 -11.99 2.66
C ILE A 172 -4.01 -11.58 1.34
N ALA A 173 -4.04 -10.32 0.93
CA ALA A 173 -3.35 -9.86 -0.28
C ALA A 173 -1.83 -9.95 -0.13
N VAL A 174 -1.27 -9.67 1.05
CA VAL A 174 0.15 -9.87 1.35
C VAL A 174 0.48 -11.36 1.38
N VAL A 175 -0.36 -12.21 1.96
CA VAL A 175 -0.17 -13.68 1.93
C VAL A 175 -0.30 -14.22 0.51
N VAL A 176 -1.26 -13.74 -0.29
CA VAL A 176 -1.45 -14.14 -1.69
C VAL A 176 -0.30 -13.61 -2.55
N VAL A 177 0.17 -12.37 -2.34
CA VAL A 177 1.35 -11.83 -3.02
C VAL A 177 2.61 -12.58 -2.58
N LEU A 178 2.76 -12.93 -1.30
CA LEU A 178 3.88 -13.76 -0.82
C LEU A 178 3.81 -15.18 -1.37
N LEU A 179 2.63 -15.77 -1.49
CA LEU A 179 2.43 -17.09 -2.10
C LEU A 179 2.63 -17.05 -3.62
N LEU A 180 2.23 -15.98 -4.29
CA LEU A 180 2.46 -15.77 -5.72
C LEU A 180 3.93 -15.45 -6.00
N VAL A 181 4.60 -14.67 -5.15
CA VAL A 181 6.05 -14.43 -5.22
C VAL A 181 6.82 -15.70 -4.90
N LEU A 182 6.41 -16.49 -3.91
CA LEU A 182 7.01 -17.78 -3.61
C LEU A 182 6.78 -18.77 -4.75
N ALA A 183 5.56 -18.87 -5.29
CA ALA A 183 5.24 -19.69 -6.45
C ALA A 183 6.00 -19.21 -7.69
N PHE A 184 6.17 -17.90 -7.89
CA PHE A 184 6.94 -17.31 -8.97
C PHE A 184 8.45 -17.53 -8.81
N VAL A 185 8.98 -17.45 -7.59
CA VAL A 185 10.38 -17.75 -7.27
C VAL A 185 10.65 -19.25 -7.42
N LEU A 186 9.74 -20.13 -6.99
CA LEU A 186 9.82 -21.58 -7.18
C LEU A 186 9.61 -21.97 -8.64
N TYR A 187 8.70 -21.32 -9.35
CA TYR A 187 8.52 -21.47 -10.80
C TYR A 187 9.74 -20.99 -11.55
N ARG A 188 10.34 -19.85 -11.16
CA ARG A 188 11.57 -19.31 -11.76
C ARG A 188 12.79 -20.12 -11.35
N ALA A 189 12.84 -20.73 -10.17
CA ALA A 189 13.90 -21.63 -9.73
C ALA A 189 13.78 -23.00 -10.45
N ARG A 190 12.56 -23.53 -10.61
CA ARG A 190 12.30 -24.70 -11.46
C ARG A 190 12.56 -24.41 -12.93
N ARG A 191 12.22 -23.21 -13.41
CA ARG A 191 12.49 -22.77 -14.79
C ARG A 191 13.97 -22.47 -14.99
N ARG A 192 14.71 -21.95 -14.01
CA ARG A 192 16.19 -21.85 -14.06
C ARG A 192 16.86 -23.22 -13.99
N ARG A 193 16.25 -24.21 -13.31
CA ARG A 193 16.66 -25.63 -13.39
C ARG A 193 16.22 -26.32 -14.69
N ARG A 194 15.32 -25.73 -15.48
CA ARG A 194 14.83 -26.24 -16.78
C ARG A 194 15.24 -25.38 -17.99
N ALA A 195 15.97 -24.28 -17.77
CA ALA A 195 16.38 -23.31 -18.78
C ALA A 195 17.81 -22.84 -18.50
N ALA A 196 18.72 -23.81 -18.34
CA ALA A 196 20.12 -23.59 -18.62
C ALA A 196 20.35 -24.01 -20.08
N PRO A 197 20.71 -23.12 -21.02
CA PRO A 197 21.30 -23.54 -22.28
C PRO A 197 22.72 -24.04 -21.98
N VAL A 198 22.83 -25.24 -21.41
CA VAL A 198 24.08 -25.93 -21.03
C VAL A 198 24.06 -27.36 -21.60
N HIS A 199 23.42 -27.54 -22.76
CA HIS A 199 23.06 -28.89 -23.18
C HIS A 199 24.15 -29.60 -24.00
N ILE A 200 25.10 -28.88 -24.61
CA ILE A 200 26.23 -29.49 -25.33
C ILE A 200 27.51 -29.34 -24.50
N ASP A 201 27.93 -28.10 -24.19
CA ASP A 201 29.18 -27.85 -23.44
C ASP A 201 29.25 -28.56 -22.08
N GLY A 202 28.14 -28.58 -21.31
CA GLY A 202 28.11 -29.24 -20.00
C GLY A 202 28.02 -30.76 -20.06
N ARG A 203 27.48 -31.32 -21.15
CA ARG A 203 27.40 -32.77 -21.38
C ARG A 203 28.78 -33.30 -21.75
N ASP A 204 29.42 -32.65 -22.70
CA ASP A 204 30.74 -33.02 -23.19
C ASP A 204 31.78 -32.90 -22.06
N GLN A 205 31.67 -31.86 -21.23
CA GLN A 205 32.50 -31.69 -20.04
C GLN A 205 32.27 -32.81 -19.00
N ALA A 206 31.02 -33.22 -18.77
CA ALA A 206 30.69 -34.30 -17.82
C ALA A 206 31.18 -35.67 -18.30
N LEU A 207 31.01 -35.97 -19.59
CA LEU A 207 31.51 -37.20 -20.23
C LEU A 207 33.04 -37.25 -20.17
N SER A 208 33.73 -36.18 -20.58
CA SER A 208 35.20 -36.08 -20.52
C SER A 208 35.74 -36.28 -19.10
N THR A 209 35.08 -35.69 -18.10
CA THR A 209 35.48 -35.85 -16.69
C THR A 209 35.31 -37.29 -16.22
N ALA A 210 34.20 -37.94 -16.58
CA ALA A 210 33.93 -39.33 -16.22
C ALA A 210 34.91 -40.31 -16.89
N GLU A 211 35.20 -40.10 -18.18
CA GLU A 211 36.20 -40.85 -18.93
C GLU A 211 37.60 -40.74 -18.33
N ALA A 212 38.04 -39.52 -18.00
CA ALA A 212 39.36 -39.30 -17.42
C ALA A 212 39.52 -40.05 -16.09
N ARG A 213 38.50 -40.01 -15.23
CA ARG A 213 38.49 -40.75 -13.97
C ARG A 213 38.46 -42.25 -14.18
N LEU A 214 37.70 -42.73 -15.17
CA LEU A 214 37.63 -44.16 -15.47
C LEU A 214 38.96 -44.70 -16.03
N ARG A 215 39.65 -43.94 -16.89
CA ARG A 215 41.01 -44.27 -17.35
C ARG A 215 41.97 -44.35 -16.17
N GLN A 216 41.97 -43.34 -15.30
CA GLN A 216 42.84 -43.31 -14.13
C GLN A 216 42.65 -44.52 -13.20
N ILE A 217 41.41 -44.92 -12.89
CA ILE A 217 41.17 -46.10 -12.06
C ILE A 217 41.49 -47.40 -12.81
N THR A 218 41.25 -47.47 -14.12
CA THR A 218 41.63 -48.63 -14.94
C THR A 218 43.13 -48.89 -14.84
N ASP A 219 43.93 -47.84 -14.99
CA ASP A 219 45.39 -47.92 -14.87
C ASP A 219 45.82 -48.31 -13.45
N TYR A 220 45.14 -47.76 -12.43
CA TYR A 220 45.42 -48.08 -11.03
C TYR A 220 45.12 -49.55 -10.69
N VAL A 221 43.96 -50.06 -11.12
CA VAL A 221 43.53 -51.45 -10.92
C VAL A 221 44.38 -52.41 -11.74
N ALA A 222 44.81 -52.02 -12.95
CA ALA A 222 45.74 -52.82 -13.74
C ALA A 222 47.09 -52.99 -13.03
N LYS A 223 47.64 -51.90 -12.47
CA LYS A 223 48.91 -51.90 -11.74
C LYS A 223 48.84 -52.71 -10.43
N HIS A 224 47.72 -52.62 -9.71
CA HIS A 224 47.57 -53.24 -8.39
C HIS A 224 46.63 -54.45 -8.37
N ARG A 225 46.42 -55.11 -9.52
CA ARG A 225 45.40 -56.17 -9.69
C ARG A 225 45.38 -57.24 -8.60
N LYS A 226 46.56 -57.64 -8.09
CA LYS A 226 46.68 -58.69 -7.05
C LYS A 226 46.24 -58.23 -5.64
N ALA A 227 46.12 -56.93 -5.42
CA ALA A 227 45.86 -56.31 -4.12
C ALA A 227 44.52 -55.55 -4.07
N VAL A 228 43.77 -55.50 -5.17
CA VAL A 228 42.44 -54.85 -5.23
C VAL A 228 41.34 -55.87 -4.91
N GLY A 229 40.46 -55.54 -3.97
CA GLY A 229 39.37 -56.41 -3.52
C GLY A 229 38.14 -56.42 -4.44
N VAL A 230 37.24 -57.36 -4.16
CA VAL A 230 36.01 -57.59 -4.95
C VAL A 230 35.04 -56.40 -4.90
N GLU A 231 35.00 -55.66 -3.78
CA GLU A 231 34.11 -54.51 -3.64
C GLU A 231 34.54 -53.35 -4.55
N ALA A 232 35.86 -53.05 -4.60
CA ALA A 232 36.43 -52.07 -5.51
C ALA A 232 36.17 -52.44 -6.98
N GLN A 233 36.32 -53.73 -7.34
CA GLN A 233 35.99 -54.23 -8.68
C GLN A 233 34.52 -54.07 -9.02
N THR A 234 33.61 -54.36 -8.07
CA THR A 234 32.17 -54.22 -8.28
C THR A 234 31.78 -52.77 -8.56
N ARG A 235 32.31 -51.81 -7.79
CA ARG A 235 32.07 -50.38 -8.00
C ARG A 235 32.65 -49.90 -9.33
N PHE A 236 33.81 -50.41 -9.73
CA PHE A 236 34.42 -50.11 -11.03
C PHE A 236 33.56 -50.60 -12.20
N GLU A 237 33.03 -51.83 -12.13
CA GLU A 237 32.13 -52.36 -13.15
C GLU A 237 30.77 -51.64 -13.18
N GLN A 238 30.29 -51.14 -12.04
CA GLN A 238 29.12 -50.25 -12.01
C GLN A 238 29.43 -48.89 -12.68
N ALA A 239 30.61 -48.33 -12.44
CA ALA A 239 31.05 -47.08 -13.07
C ALA A 239 31.10 -47.21 -14.61
N LYS A 240 31.66 -48.31 -15.13
CA LYS A 240 31.68 -48.61 -16.56
C LYS A 240 30.29 -48.70 -17.17
N ARG A 241 29.38 -49.41 -16.50
CA ARG A 241 27.98 -49.55 -16.94
C ARG A 241 27.28 -48.18 -17.04
N HIS A 242 27.49 -47.32 -16.05
CA HIS A 242 26.94 -45.97 -16.10
C HIS A 242 27.57 -45.11 -17.20
N LEU A 243 28.87 -45.23 -17.46
CA LEU A 243 29.49 -44.50 -18.57
C LEU A 243 28.96 -44.96 -19.93
N ALA A 244 28.75 -46.26 -20.11
CA ALA A 244 28.14 -46.80 -21.33
C ALA A 244 26.70 -46.28 -21.53
N ALA A 245 25.91 -46.21 -20.47
CA ALA A 245 24.56 -45.62 -20.51
C ALA A 245 24.59 -44.10 -20.78
N ALA A 246 25.64 -43.41 -20.35
CA ALA A 246 25.82 -41.99 -20.64
C ALA A 246 26.04 -41.75 -22.14
N HIS A 247 26.87 -42.59 -22.80
CA HIS A 247 27.09 -42.52 -24.26
C HIS A 247 25.86 -42.93 -25.06
N SER A 248 25.10 -43.97 -24.64
CA SER A 248 23.89 -44.37 -25.38
C SER A 248 22.82 -43.28 -25.36
N ASN A 249 22.75 -42.52 -24.26
CA ASN A 249 21.79 -41.43 -24.11
C ASN A 249 22.34 -40.07 -24.61
N GLU A 250 23.57 -40.03 -25.11
CA GLU A 250 24.25 -38.80 -25.54
C GLU A 250 23.50 -38.10 -26.68
N ALA A 251 23.07 -38.85 -27.70
CA ALA A 251 22.34 -38.30 -28.86
C ALA A 251 20.84 -38.08 -28.58
N THR A 252 20.27 -38.81 -27.61
CA THR A 252 18.82 -38.92 -27.42
C THR A 252 18.30 -38.07 -26.25
N ASN A 253 19.04 -37.98 -25.14
CA ASN A 253 18.59 -37.33 -23.91
C ASN A 253 19.75 -36.75 -23.08
N ALA A 254 20.07 -35.48 -23.34
CA ALA A 254 21.21 -34.78 -22.75
C ALA A 254 21.24 -34.74 -21.20
N PRO A 255 20.13 -34.42 -20.50
CA PRO A 255 20.10 -34.47 -19.03
C PRO A 255 20.36 -35.87 -18.46
N GLU A 256 19.87 -36.92 -19.13
CA GLU A 256 20.05 -38.30 -18.71
C GLU A 256 21.50 -38.77 -18.92
N ALA A 257 22.12 -38.39 -20.03
CA ALA A 257 23.55 -38.60 -20.28
C ALA A 257 24.42 -37.94 -19.19
N ILE A 258 24.13 -36.69 -18.81
CA ILE A 258 24.84 -35.99 -17.73
C ILE A 258 24.65 -36.70 -16.38
N ALA A 259 23.44 -37.16 -16.07
CA ALA A 259 23.16 -37.88 -14.83
C ALA A 259 23.97 -39.18 -14.73
N HIS A 260 24.03 -39.95 -15.83
CA HIS A 260 24.84 -41.17 -15.91
C HIS A 260 26.35 -40.89 -15.84
N ALA A 261 26.86 -39.85 -16.51
CA ALA A 261 28.26 -39.45 -16.44
C ALA A 261 28.69 -39.05 -15.02
N ASN A 262 27.83 -38.32 -14.30
CA ASN A 262 28.06 -37.95 -12.90
C ASN A 262 28.02 -39.17 -11.95
N ALA A 263 27.11 -40.12 -12.19
CA ALA A 263 27.05 -41.38 -11.46
C ALA A 263 28.32 -42.21 -11.68
N ALA A 264 28.78 -42.33 -12.93
CA ALA A 264 30.03 -43.00 -13.27
C ALA A 264 31.24 -42.36 -12.57
N SER A 265 31.31 -41.02 -12.57
CA SER A 265 32.38 -40.26 -11.89
C SER A 265 32.41 -40.49 -10.37
N THR A 266 31.24 -40.62 -9.74
CA THR A 266 31.11 -40.89 -8.30
C THR A 266 31.53 -42.32 -7.97
N LEU A 267 31.07 -43.28 -8.76
CA LEU A 267 31.41 -44.70 -8.59
C LEU A 267 32.90 -44.97 -8.84
N ALA A 268 33.50 -44.29 -9.82
CA ALA A 268 34.94 -44.36 -10.07
C ALA A 268 35.74 -43.82 -8.87
N ALA A 269 35.31 -42.71 -8.26
CA ALA A 269 35.95 -42.19 -7.05
C ALA A 269 35.84 -43.16 -5.86
N GLN A 270 34.66 -43.75 -5.65
CA GLN A 270 34.47 -44.75 -4.59
C GLN A 270 35.33 -45.99 -4.81
N ALA A 271 35.36 -46.50 -6.05
CA ALA A 271 36.18 -47.64 -6.42
C ALA A 271 37.67 -47.35 -6.22
N GLN A 272 38.14 -46.12 -6.47
CA GLN A 272 39.51 -45.72 -6.20
C GLN A 272 39.82 -45.67 -4.70
N THR A 273 38.91 -45.13 -3.88
CA THR A 273 39.09 -45.11 -2.42
C THR A 273 39.18 -46.53 -1.85
N LEU A 274 38.30 -47.43 -2.29
CA LEU A 274 38.33 -48.84 -1.88
C LEU A 274 39.62 -49.53 -2.36
N ALA A 275 40.00 -49.35 -3.63
CA ALA A 275 41.22 -49.92 -4.17
C ALA A 275 42.48 -49.43 -3.43
N ASN A 276 42.52 -48.16 -3.01
CA ASN A 276 43.62 -47.63 -2.20
C ASN A 276 43.67 -48.30 -0.82
N ALA A 277 42.50 -48.48 -0.18
CA ALA A 277 42.41 -49.15 1.11
C ALA A 277 42.88 -50.62 1.03
N ASP A 278 42.48 -51.34 -0.02
CA ASP A 278 42.86 -52.74 -0.25
C ASP A 278 44.38 -52.88 -0.47
N VAL A 279 44.97 -51.98 -1.28
CA VAL A 279 46.42 -51.96 -1.52
C VAL A 279 47.21 -51.69 -0.23
N LEU A 280 46.76 -50.73 0.59
CA LEU A 280 47.37 -50.45 1.89
C LEU A 280 47.29 -51.65 2.84
N ALA A 281 46.15 -52.36 2.86
CA ALA A 281 45.98 -53.57 3.65
C ALA A 281 46.93 -54.69 3.18
N ALA A 282 47.06 -54.87 1.86
CA ALA A 282 47.96 -55.86 1.27
C ALA A 282 49.44 -55.57 1.57
N HIS A 283 49.86 -54.31 1.59
CA HIS A 283 51.22 -53.93 1.98
C HIS A 283 51.51 -54.24 3.45
N ARG A 284 50.57 -53.96 4.37
CA ARG A 284 50.72 -54.31 5.79
C ARG A 284 50.83 -55.81 6.02
N ALA A 285 50.12 -56.61 5.22
CA ALA A 285 50.16 -58.07 5.30
C ALA A 285 51.49 -58.68 4.81
N ARG A 286 52.22 -58.01 3.91
CA ARG A 286 53.54 -58.48 3.42
C ARG A 286 54.73 -58.06 4.30
N GLY A 287 54.54 -57.07 5.17
CA GLY A 287 55.57 -56.59 6.10
C GLY A 287 55.56 -57.27 7.47
N ARG A 288 54.71 -58.28 7.64
CA ARG A 288 54.64 -59.18 8.81
C ARG A 288 55.06 -60.57 8.38
#